data_AF-A0A973FP15-F1
#
_entry.id   AF-A0A973FP15-F1
#
_cell.length_a   1.000
_cell.length_b   1.000
_cell.length_c   1.000
_cell.angle_alpha   90.00
_cell.angle_beta   90.00
_cell.angle_gamma   90.00
#
_symmetry.space_group_name_H-M   'P 1'
#
loop_
_entity.id
_entity.type
_entity.pdbx_description
1 polymer ?
#
loop_
_entity_poly.entity_id
_entity_poly.type
_entity_poly.pdbx_seq_one_letter_code
_entity_poly.pdbx_strand_id
1 'polypeptide(L)'
;MSDELPPEVLAVLRQLWESKEPLPVIFLPKDAWITVAVIQFASRNPQLSPAQRDAAITVARILQEAIQDRFPAAADLLEEGWNPAKDVPRGRKRR
;
A
#
# COMPACT_ATOMS: atom_id res chain seq x y z
N MET A 1 9.97 -0.39 24.96
CA MET A 1 8.95 -1.47 25.00
C MET A 1 8.99 -2.14 23.64
N SER A 2 9.27 -3.43 23.58
CA SER A 2 9.11 -4.18 22.32
C SER A 2 7.60 -4.32 22.09
N ASP A 3 7.09 -3.77 20.99
CA ASP A 3 5.69 -3.94 20.54
C ASP A 3 5.45 -5.35 19.95
N GLU A 4 6.29 -6.32 20.29
CA GLU A 4 6.16 -7.68 19.78
C GLU A 4 5.07 -8.42 20.54
N LEU A 5 4.06 -8.85 19.77
CA LEU A 5 3.01 -9.73 20.25
C LEU A 5 3.62 -11.06 20.73
N PRO A 6 3.06 -11.67 21.79
CA PRO A 6 3.51 -12.99 22.23
C PRO A 6 3.44 -14.03 21.10
N PRO A 7 4.39 -14.98 21.02
CA PRO A 7 4.45 -15.98 19.96
C PRO A 7 3.14 -16.79 19.78
N GLU A 8 2.46 -17.09 20.89
CA GLU A 8 1.17 -17.77 20.90
C GLU A 8 0.07 -16.95 20.22
N VAL A 9 0.09 -15.62 20.37
CA VAL A 9 -0.86 -14.72 19.72
C VAL A 9 -0.60 -14.69 18.21
N LEU A 10 0.68 -14.63 17.80
CA LEU A 10 1.05 -14.67 16.38
C LEU A 10 0.64 -15.99 15.71
N ALA A 11 0.78 -17.11 16.41
CA ALA A 11 0.35 -18.42 15.90
C ALA A 11 -1.18 -18.48 15.68
N VAL A 12 -1.96 -17.97 16.62
CA VAL A 12 -3.44 -17.90 16.49
C VAL A 12 -3.85 -16.96 15.37
N LEU A 13 -3.22 -15.79 15.25
CA LEU A 13 -3.51 -14.83 14.18
C LEU A 13 -3.21 -15.41 12.79
N ARG A 14 -2.12 -16.18 12.64
CA ARG A 14 -1.82 -16.90 11.39
C ARG A 14 -2.89 -17.93 11.05
N GLN A 15 -3.29 -18.77 11.99
CA GLN A 15 -4.35 -19.75 11.77
C GLN A 15 -5.68 -19.10 11.40
N LEU A 16 -6.03 -18.00 12.08
CA LEU A 16 -7.21 -17.22 11.75
C LEU A 16 -7.11 -16.62 10.35
N TRP A 17 -5.94 -16.13 9.95
CA TRP A 17 -5.74 -15.60 8.60
C TRP A 17 -5.87 -16.69 7.52
N GLU A 18 -5.21 -17.83 7.72
CA GLU A 18 -5.21 -18.96 6.78
C GLU A 18 -6.58 -19.63 6.65
N SER A 19 -7.41 -19.58 7.70
CA SER A 19 -8.76 -20.16 7.69
C SER A 19 -9.83 -19.25 7.05
N LYS A 20 -9.50 -18.01 6.68
CA LYS A 20 -10.45 -17.12 5.99
C LYS A 20 -10.39 -17.35 4.49
N GLU A 21 -11.56 -17.45 3.88
CA GLU A 21 -11.66 -17.39 2.42
C GLU A 21 -11.11 -16.05 1.92
N PRO A 22 -10.29 -16.04 0.86
CA PRO A 22 -9.82 -14.80 0.26
C PRO A 22 -11.01 -13.93 -0.16
N LEU A 23 -11.05 -12.69 0.33
CA LEU A 23 -12.07 -11.74 -0.10
C LEU A 23 -11.78 -11.32 -1.55
N PRO A 24 -12.74 -11.47 -2.49
CA PRO A 24 -12.55 -11.00 -3.85
C PRO A 24 -12.55 -9.46 -3.84
N VAL A 25 -11.38 -8.88 -4.02
CA VAL A 25 -11.24 -7.43 -4.18
C VAL A 25 -11.49 -7.06 -5.64
N ILE A 26 -12.51 -6.25 -5.88
CA ILE A 26 -12.81 -5.72 -7.22
C ILE A 26 -12.21 -4.33 -7.30
N PHE A 27 -11.20 -4.17 -8.14
CA PHE A 27 -10.65 -2.85 -8.48
C PHE A 27 -11.46 -2.21 -9.60
N LEU A 28 -11.72 -0.92 -9.47
CA LEU A 28 -12.20 -0.07 -10.54
C LEU A 28 -11.06 0.87 -10.99
N PRO A 29 -11.08 1.40 -12.23
CA PRO A 29 -10.04 2.32 -12.69
C PRO A 29 -9.88 3.55 -11.78
N LYS A 30 -11.00 4.03 -11.22
CA LYS A 30 -11.02 5.12 -10.26
C LYS A 30 -10.34 4.77 -8.93
N ASP A 31 -9.99 3.53 -8.65
CA ASP A 31 -9.33 3.14 -7.40
C ASP A 31 -7.80 3.16 -7.54
N ALA A 32 -7.27 3.40 -8.75
CA ALA A 32 -5.84 3.55 -8.99
C ALA A 32 -5.20 4.64 -8.12
N TRP A 33 -5.94 5.71 -7.78
CA TRP A 33 -5.43 6.75 -6.87
C TRP A 33 -5.21 6.23 -5.44
N ILE A 34 -5.99 5.22 -4.99
CA ILE A 34 -5.81 4.62 -3.65
C ILE A 34 -4.46 3.90 -3.64
N THR A 35 -4.15 3.15 -4.69
CA THR A 35 -2.85 2.49 -4.83
C THR A 35 -1.72 3.51 -4.88
N VAL A 36 -1.86 4.59 -5.64
CA VAL A 36 -0.90 5.71 -5.64
C VAL A 36 -0.73 6.28 -4.23
N ALA A 37 -1.81 6.47 -3.46
CA ALA A 37 -1.73 6.97 -2.09
C ALA A 37 -0.99 6.00 -1.16
N VAL A 38 -1.21 4.69 -1.30
CA VAL A 38 -0.50 3.64 -0.54
C VAL A 38 0.99 3.64 -0.91
N ILE A 39 1.33 3.71 -2.20
CA ILE A 39 2.71 3.83 -2.69
C ILE A 39 3.39 5.05 -2.07
N GLN A 40 2.72 6.21 -2.11
CA GLN A 40 3.25 7.45 -1.57
C GLN A 40 3.41 7.39 -0.05
N PHE A 41 2.44 6.84 0.66
CA PHE A 41 2.53 6.66 2.11
C PHE A 41 3.72 5.77 2.48
N ALA A 42 3.88 4.62 1.83
CA ALA A 42 4.96 3.68 2.09
C ALA A 42 6.34 4.32 1.86
N SER A 43 6.51 5.02 0.74
CA SER A 43 7.80 5.58 0.32
C SER A 43 8.20 6.88 1.02
N ARG A 44 7.23 7.70 1.44
CA ARG A 44 7.48 9.08 1.90
C ARG A 44 7.19 9.31 3.38
N ASN A 45 6.59 8.36 4.10
CA ASN A 45 6.32 8.54 5.52
C ASN A 45 7.58 8.23 6.36
N PRO A 46 8.20 9.23 7.01
CA PRO A 46 9.40 9.03 7.83
C PRO A 46 9.09 8.34 9.17
N GLN A 47 7.81 8.26 9.56
CA GLN A 47 7.40 7.66 10.83
C GLN A 47 7.30 6.13 10.77
N LEU A 48 7.34 5.54 9.57
CA LEU A 48 7.34 4.08 9.42
C LEU A 48 8.70 3.51 9.82
N SER A 49 8.68 2.45 10.63
CA SER A 49 9.88 1.64 10.83
C SER A 49 10.32 0.99 9.51
N PRO A 50 11.59 0.57 9.37
CA PRO A 50 12.05 -0.12 8.15
C PRO A 50 11.18 -1.32 7.78
N ALA A 51 10.82 -2.17 8.75
CA ALA A 51 9.97 -3.33 8.51
C ALA A 51 8.56 -2.95 8.03
N GLN A 52 7.96 -1.89 8.61
CA GLN A 52 6.65 -1.39 8.18
C GLN A 52 6.70 -0.80 6.78
N ARG A 53 7.78 -0.08 6.45
CA ARG A 53 8.03 0.47 5.12
C ARG A 53 8.14 -0.63 4.08
N ASP A 54 8.95 -1.66 4.35
CA ASP A 54 9.15 -2.78 3.42
C ASP A 54 7.86 -3.57 3.19
N ALA A 55 7.10 -3.82 4.26
CA ALA A 55 5.78 -4.44 4.17
C ALA A 55 4.81 -3.59 3.33
N ALA A 56 4.76 -2.28 3.56
CA ALA A 56 3.90 -1.38 2.83
C ALA A 56 4.30 -1.26 1.34
N ILE A 57 5.60 -1.24 1.03
CA ILE A 57 6.11 -1.28 -0.36
C ILE A 57 5.71 -2.58 -1.05
N THR A 58 5.84 -3.72 -0.35
CA THR A 58 5.44 -5.03 -0.88
C THR A 58 3.96 -5.06 -1.22
N VAL A 59 3.10 -4.61 -0.29
CA VAL A 59 1.66 -4.49 -0.54
C VAL A 59 1.36 -3.56 -1.71
N ALA A 60 2.05 -2.42 -1.79
CA ALA A 60 1.87 -1.45 -2.87
C ALA A 60 2.20 -2.04 -4.26
N ARG A 61 3.27 -2.85 -4.35
CA ARG A 61 3.65 -3.56 -5.58
C ARG A 61 2.60 -4.60 -6.00
N ILE A 62 2.15 -5.42 -5.06
CA ILE A 62 1.09 -6.42 -5.32
C ILE A 62 -0.19 -5.74 -5.83
N LEU A 63 -0.58 -4.63 -5.22
CA LEU A 63 -1.76 -3.86 -5.66
C LEU A 63 -1.55 -3.25 -7.05
N GLN A 64 -0.37 -2.70 -7.34
CA GLN A 64 -0.06 -2.16 -8.66
C GLN A 64 -0.14 -3.25 -9.74
N GLU A 65 0.50 -4.39 -9.54
CA GLU A 65 0.48 -5.52 -10.48
C GLU A 65 -0.96 -5.99 -10.73
N ALA A 66 -1.74 -6.22 -9.68
CA ALA A 66 -3.13 -6.65 -9.80
C ALA A 66 -4.02 -5.65 -10.56
N ILE A 67 -3.79 -4.36 -10.38
CA ILE A 67 -4.54 -3.31 -11.11
C ILE A 67 -4.05 -3.21 -12.55
N GLN A 68 -2.75 -3.28 -12.81
CA GLN A 68 -2.18 -3.21 -14.16
C GLN A 68 -2.64 -4.39 -15.03
N ASP A 69 -2.69 -5.59 -14.47
CA ASP A 69 -3.20 -6.79 -15.16
C ASP A 69 -4.65 -6.60 -15.63
N ARG A 70 -5.47 -5.91 -14.83
CA ARG A 70 -6.89 -5.69 -15.13
C ARG A 70 -7.16 -4.42 -15.93
N PHE A 71 -6.33 -3.40 -15.76
CA PHE A 71 -6.45 -2.08 -16.38
C PHE A 71 -5.07 -1.58 -16.85
N PRO A 72 -4.55 -2.08 -17.98
CA PRO A 72 -3.21 -1.73 -18.46
C PRO A 72 -3.03 -0.22 -18.70
N ALA A 73 -4.10 0.49 -19.07
CA ALA A 73 -4.10 1.95 -19.24
C ALA A 73 -3.80 2.74 -17.96
N ALA A 74 -3.88 2.12 -16.77
CA ALA A 74 -3.54 2.74 -15.50
C ALA A 74 -2.03 2.66 -15.18
N ALA A 75 -1.23 1.94 -15.97
CA ALA A 75 0.16 1.66 -15.66
C ALA A 75 0.99 2.93 -15.44
N ASP A 76 0.90 3.89 -16.38
CA ASP A 76 1.64 5.15 -16.28
C ASP A 76 1.24 5.95 -15.04
N LEU A 77 -0.06 6.01 -14.74
CA LEU A 77 -0.59 6.73 -13.56
C LEU A 77 -0.09 6.11 -12.26
N LEU A 78 -0.05 4.78 -12.17
CA LEU A 78 0.44 4.06 -10.99
C LEU A 78 1.94 4.31 -10.80
N GLU A 79 2.71 4.34 -11.90
CA GLU A 79 4.15 4.57 -11.84
C GLU A 79 4.50 5.99 -11.35
N GLU A 80 3.65 7.00 -11.66
CA GLU A 80 3.80 8.34 -11.11
C GLU A 80 3.76 8.37 -9.57
N GLY A 81 3.06 7.42 -8.93
CA GLY A 81 3.03 7.29 -7.48
C GLY A 81 4.41 7.06 -6.87
N TRP A 82 5.32 6.40 -7.57
CA TRP A 82 6.68 6.14 -7.11
C TRP A 82 7.62 7.34 -7.29
N ASN A 83 7.25 8.32 -8.10
CA ASN A 83 8.14 9.41 -8.48
C ASN A 83 7.96 10.65 -7.58
N PRO A 84 8.91 10.97 -6.69
CA PRO A 84 8.79 12.13 -5.80
C PRO A 84 8.77 13.46 -6.55
N ALA A 85 9.30 13.52 -7.78
CA ALA A 85 9.27 14.74 -8.59
C ALA A 85 7.85 15.12 -9.06
N LYS A 86 6.89 14.18 -8.97
CA LYS A 86 5.47 14.40 -9.28
C LYS A 86 4.66 14.84 -8.06
N ASP A 87 5.28 14.93 -6.88
CA ASP A 87 4.59 15.36 -5.67
C ASP A 87 4.17 16.83 -5.78
N VAL A 88 2.89 17.10 -5.51
CA VAL A 88 2.39 18.48 -5.47
C VAL A 88 2.97 19.16 -4.22
N PRO A 89 3.63 20.33 -4.34
CA PRO A 89 4.17 21.04 -3.18
C PRO A 89 3.10 21.28 -2.13
N ARG A 90 3.40 21.00 -0.85
CA ARG A 90 2.55 21.34 0.30
C ARG A 90 2.47 22.85 0.44
N GLY A 91 1.65 23.50 -0.37
CA GLY A 91 1.70 24.93 -0.56
C GLY A 91 0.46 25.51 -1.21
N ARG A 92 -0.71 25.34 -0.57
CA ARG A 92 -1.77 26.36 -0.65
C ARG A 92 -2.33 26.58 0.75
N LYS A 93 -1.86 27.65 1.39
CA LYS A 93 -2.64 28.34 2.42
C LYS A 93 -4.01 28.62 1.79
N ARG A 94 -5.05 27.93 2.25
CA ARG A 94 -6.41 28.39 2.00
C ARG A 94 -6.51 29.77 2.68
N ARG A 95 -6.58 30.83 1.87
CA ARG A 95 -7.07 32.12 2.32
C ARG A 95 -8.56 32.02 2.56
#